data_AF-A0A7V7AS05-F1
#
_entry.id   AF-A0A7V7AS05-F1
#
_cell.length_a   1.000
_cell.length_b   1.000
_cell.length_c   1.000
_cell.angle_alpha   90.00
_cell.angle_beta   90.00
_cell.angle_gamma   90.00
#
_symmetry.space_group_name_H-M   'P 1'
#
loop_
_entity.id
_entity.type
_entity.pdbx_description
1 polymer ?
#
loop_
_entity_poly.entity_id
_entity_poly.type
_entity_poly.pdbx_seq_one_letter_code
_entity_poly.pdbx_strand_id
1 'polypeptide(L)'
;MSLMRRLEREQAVSAPTPDIKLVREQVDPYQDLKTRVHRKLIAELEKNPLPSTDDEEFEERVRSLTEEFLNRDTEYLPRTEKQKIIEDMVNEVVGFGPITPLINDDT
;
A
#
# COMPACT_ATOMS: atom_id res chain seq x y z
N MET A 1 -6.40 -19.34 59.69
CA MET A 1 -5.64 -19.86 58.54
C MET A 1 -6.61 -20.69 57.69
N SER A 2 -7.28 -20.10 56.70
CA SER A 2 -6.73 -20.18 55.36
C SER A 2 -7.23 -19.00 54.53
N LEU A 3 -6.38 -17.97 54.47
CA LEU A 3 -6.43 -16.89 53.50
C LEU A 3 -6.07 -17.37 52.07
N MET A 4 -5.99 -18.69 51.84
CA MET A 4 -5.66 -19.29 50.54
C MET A 4 -6.87 -19.78 49.73
N ARG A 5 -8.11 -19.37 50.08
CA ARG A 5 -9.30 -19.70 49.24
C ARG A 5 -10.12 -18.52 48.75
N ARG A 6 -9.59 -17.30 48.89
CA ARG A 6 -10.19 -16.09 48.28
C ARG A 6 -9.46 -15.59 47.02
N LEU A 7 -8.32 -16.18 46.67
CA LEU A 7 -7.51 -15.80 45.51
C LEU A 7 -7.81 -16.60 44.24
N GLU A 8 -8.74 -17.56 44.28
CA GLU A 8 -9.14 -18.34 43.10
C GLU A 8 -10.50 -17.92 42.51
N ARG A 9 -11.10 -16.81 43.00
CA ARG A 9 -12.43 -16.35 42.53
C ARG A 9 -12.46 -15.03 41.77
N GLU A 10 -11.30 -14.48 41.41
CA GLU A 10 -11.17 -13.27 40.59
C GLU A 10 -10.42 -13.49 39.26
N GLN A 11 -10.58 -14.67 38.64
CA GLN A 11 -10.22 -14.88 37.23
C GLN A 11 -11.39 -15.37 36.38
N ALA A 12 -12.62 -15.10 36.84
CA ALA A 12 -13.71 -14.91 35.91
C ALA A 12 -13.76 -13.41 35.56
N VAL A 13 -13.97 -13.11 34.28
CA VAL A 13 -14.25 -11.79 33.69
C VAL A 13 -13.01 -10.99 33.22
N SER A 14 -12.56 -11.31 32.00
CA SER A 14 -12.23 -10.35 30.92
C SER A 14 -11.24 -11.01 29.95
N ALA A 15 -11.71 -11.98 29.17
CA ALA A 15 -11.09 -12.16 27.86
C ALA A 15 -11.66 -11.04 26.99
N PRO A 16 -10.84 -10.10 26.47
CA PRO A 16 -11.30 -9.32 25.35
C PRO A 16 -11.48 -10.32 24.22
N THR A 17 -12.72 -10.70 23.92
CA THR A 17 -13.06 -11.12 22.57
C THR A 17 -12.46 -10.07 21.66
N PRO A 18 -11.51 -10.40 20.76
CA PRO A 18 -11.15 -9.47 19.72
C PRO A 18 -12.45 -9.24 18.96
N ASP A 19 -12.99 -8.05 19.16
CA ASP A 19 -14.05 -7.45 18.37
C ASP A 19 -13.42 -7.32 16.99
N ILE A 20 -13.37 -8.43 16.24
CA ILE A 20 -13.17 -8.44 14.81
C ILE A 20 -14.45 -7.84 14.30
N LYS A 21 -14.51 -6.51 14.39
CA LYS A 21 -15.31 -5.68 13.51
C LYS A 21 -14.95 -6.19 12.15
N LEU A 22 -15.84 -7.00 11.59
CA LEU A 22 -15.92 -7.31 10.18
C LEU A 22 -16.14 -5.96 9.50
N VAL A 23 -15.07 -5.17 9.40
CA VAL A 23 -14.85 -4.28 8.29
C VAL A 23 -15.01 -5.24 7.12
N ARG A 24 -16.17 -5.19 6.48
CA ARG A 24 -16.32 -5.68 5.13
C ARG A 24 -15.41 -4.77 4.32
N GLU A 25 -14.12 -5.02 4.43
CA GLU A 25 -13.11 -4.51 3.55
C GLU A 25 -13.61 -5.00 2.20
N GLN A 26 -14.10 -4.07 1.40
CA GLN A 26 -14.29 -4.33 -0.01
C GLN A 26 -12.90 -4.72 -0.48
N VAL A 27 -12.61 -6.02 -0.48
CA VAL A 27 -11.32 -6.54 -0.89
C VAL A 27 -11.19 -6.09 -2.33
N ASP A 28 -10.35 -5.08 -2.56
CA ASP A 28 -10.02 -4.63 -3.90
C ASP A 28 -9.58 -5.90 -4.66
N PRO A 29 -10.28 -6.32 -5.72
CA PRO A 29 -9.96 -7.55 -6.44
C PRO A 29 -8.54 -7.52 -7.03
N TYR A 30 -7.93 -6.33 -7.10
CA TYR A 30 -6.57 -6.13 -7.56
C TYR A 30 -5.56 -5.91 -6.44
N GLN A 31 -5.93 -6.07 -5.16
CA GLN A 31 -5.00 -5.82 -4.05
C GLN A 31 -3.77 -6.76 -4.10
N ASP A 32 -3.98 -8.03 -4.43
CA ASP A 32 -2.89 -8.99 -4.63
C ASP A 32 -2.00 -8.60 -5.81
N LEU A 33 -2.60 -8.08 -6.89
CA LEU A 33 -1.88 -7.59 -8.06
C LEU A 33 -1.03 -6.37 -7.69
N LYS A 34 -1.63 -5.37 -7.05
CA LYS A 34 -0.95 -4.17 -6.54
C LYS A 34 0.23 -4.54 -5.66
N THR A 35 0.03 -5.45 -4.71
CA THR A 35 1.12 -5.92 -3.82
C THR A 35 2.27 -6.56 -4.59
N ARG A 36 1.98 -7.39 -5.60
CA ARG A 36 3.03 -8.02 -6.43
C ARG A 36 3.76 -6.98 -7.28
N VAL A 37 3.03 -6.07 -7.90
CA VAL A 37 3.59 -4.99 -8.73
C VAL A 37 4.47 -4.08 -7.88
N HIS A 38 3.98 -3.63 -6.72
CA HIS A 38 4.70 -2.81 -5.76
C HIS A 38 6.05 -3.44 -5.35
N ARG A 39 6.05 -4.72 -4.97
CA ARG A 39 7.30 -5.44 -4.62
C ARG A 39 8.29 -5.51 -5.77
N LYS A 40 7.81 -5.78 -6.99
CA LYS A 40 8.67 -5.78 -8.19
C LYS A 40 9.23 -4.38 -8.46
N LEU A 41 8.42 -3.35 -8.25
CA LEU A 41 8.79 -1.98 -8.52
C LEU A 41 9.89 -1.50 -7.58
N ILE A 42 9.75 -1.72 -6.26
CA ILE A 42 10.82 -1.44 -5.29
C ILE A 42 12.11 -2.17 -5.67
N ALA A 43 12.02 -3.46 -6.00
CA ALA A 43 13.20 -4.24 -6.37
C ALA A 43 13.90 -3.74 -7.64
N GLU A 44 13.17 -3.15 -8.60
CA GLU A 44 13.77 -2.53 -9.79
C GLU A 44 14.37 -1.15 -9.51
N LEU A 45 13.73 -0.36 -8.65
CA LEU A 45 14.26 0.94 -8.23
C LEU A 45 15.54 0.79 -7.40
N GLU A 46 15.63 -0.23 -6.55
CA GLU A 46 16.86 -0.54 -5.80
C GLU A 46 18.03 -0.90 -6.73
N LYS A 47 17.77 -1.54 -7.87
CA LYS A 47 18.81 -1.92 -8.85
C LYS A 47 19.30 -0.74 -9.67
N ASN A 48 18.41 0.21 -9.96
CA ASN A 48 18.72 1.41 -10.75
C ASN A 48 18.31 2.65 -9.96
N PRO A 49 19.09 3.03 -8.93
CA PRO A 49 18.83 4.24 -8.19
C PRO A 49 19.00 5.45 -9.11
N LEU A 50 17.94 6.23 -9.26
CA LEU A 50 17.97 7.51 -9.95
C LEU A 50 18.63 8.57 -9.06
N PRO A 51 19.27 9.59 -9.66
CA PRO A 51 19.74 10.74 -8.90
C PRO A 51 18.55 11.40 -8.20
N SER A 52 18.66 11.62 -6.89
CA SER A 52 17.61 12.17 -6.01
C SER A 52 17.33 13.67 -6.23
N THR A 53 17.55 14.18 -7.44
CA THR A 53 17.40 15.60 -7.81
C THR A 53 16.31 15.81 -8.86
N ASP A 54 15.89 14.76 -9.57
CA ASP A 54 14.86 14.84 -10.61
C ASP A 54 13.64 13.99 -10.21
N ASP A 55 12.75 14.59 -9.40
CA ASP A 55 11.50 13.95 -8.94
C ASP A 55 10.57 13.62 -10.13
N GLU A 56 10.57 14.46 -11.17
CA GLU A 56 9.81 14.23 -12.42
C GLU A 56 10.30 12.97 -13.16
N GLU A 57 11.62 12.80 -13.29
CA GLU A 57 12.21 11.62 -13.94
C GLU A 57 11.96 10.34 -13.11
N PHE A 58 11.96 10.46 -11.78
CA PHE A 58 11.60 9.37 -10.89
C PHE A 58 10.12 8.96 -11.02
N GLU A 59 9.20 9.93 -11.04
CA GLU A 59 7.77 9.66 -11.28
C GLU A 59 7.52 8.99 -12.63
N GLU A 60 8.11 9.51 -13.71
CA GLU A 60 8.00 8.93 -15.05
C GLU A 60 8.56 7.51 -15.10
N ARG A 61 9.66 7.25 -14.40
CA ARG A 61 10.26 5.92 -14.31
C ARG A 61 9.35 4.93 -13.60
N VAL A 62 8.80 5.30 -12.44
CA VAL A 62 7.85 4.48 -11.67
C VAL A 62 6.62 4.17 -12.51
N ARG A 63 6.07 5.19 -13.19
CA ARG A 63 4.93 5.06 -14.09
C ARG A 63 5.21 4.05 -15.21
N SER A 64 6.35 4.19 -15.88
CA SER A 64 6.75 3.34 -17.02
C SER A 64 6.95 1.88 -16.59
N LEU A 65 7.61 1.64 -15.45
CA LEU A 65 7.80 0.30 -14.90
C LEU A 65 6.48 -0.34 -14.48
N THR A 66 5.60 0.41 -13.83
CA THR A 66 4.26 -0.07 -13.47
C THR A 66 3.48 -0.47 -14.70
N GLU A 67 3.51 0.35 -15.75
CA GLU A 67 2.84 0.07 -17.00
C GLU A 67 3.37 -1.20 -17.68
N GLU A 68 4.69 -1.40 -17.70
CA GLU A 68 5.33 -2.61 -18.23
C GLU A 68 4.87 -3.85 -17.46
N PHE A 69 4.85 -3.80 -16.13
CA PHE A 69 4.41 -4.92 -15.30
C PHE A 69 2.93 -5.24 -15.51
N LEU A 70 2.07 -4.23 -15.60
CA LEU A 70 0.65 -4.44 -15.86
C LEU A 70 0.39 -4.99 -17.27
N ASN A 71 1.12 -4.50 -18.28
CA ASN A 71 1.02 -5.04 -19.65
C ASN A 71 1.45 -6.50 -19.75
N ARG A 72 2.42 -6.92 -18.92
CA ARG A 72 2.95 -8.29 -18.93
C ARG A 72 2.11 -9.27 -18.11
N ASP A 73 1.64 -8.84 -16.95
CA ASP A 73 0.96 -9.71 -15.98
C ASP A 73 -0.57 -9.71 -16.15
N THR A 74 -1.16 -8.76 -16.88
CA THR A 74 -2.62 -8.63 -17.01
C THR A 74 -3.11 -8.45 -18.45
N GLU A 75 -3.61 -9.55 -19.04
CA GLU A 75 -4.22 -9.53 -20.38
C GLU A 75 -5.67 -9.01 -20.37
N TYR A 76 -6.33 -8.97 -19.19
CA TYR A 76 -7.76 -8.65 -19.04
C TYR A 76 -8.06 -7.44 -18.13
N LEU A 77 -7.09 -6.58 -17.85
CA LEU A 77 -7.32 -5.41 -17.00
C LEU A 77 -7.94 -4.26 -17.81
N PRO A 78 -9.10 -3.70 -17.40
CA PRO A 78 -9.67 -2.53 -18.06
C PRO A 78 -8.71 -1.35 -18.02
N ARG A 79 -8.70 -0.52 -19.08
CA ARG A 79 -7.81 0.65 -19.17
C ARG A 79 -7.96 1.60 -17.99
N THR A 80 -9.17 1.79 -17.48
CA THR A 80 -9.47 2.65 -16.32
C THR A 80 -8.85 2.11 -15.04
N GLU A 81 -8.96 0.80 -14.80
CA GLU A 81 -8.34 0.16 -13.64
C GLU A 81 -6.82 0.19 -13.74
N LYS A 82 -6.28 -0.03 -14.94
CA LYS A 82 -4.84 0.07 -15.20
C LYS A 82 -4.29 1.45 -14.84
N GLN A 83 -4.95 2.52 -15.31
CA GLN A 83 -4.56 3.89 -14.98
C GLN A 83 -4.61 4.16 -13.48
N LYS A 84 -5.67 3.69 -12.81
CA LYS A 84 -5.83 3.84 -11.36
C LYS A 84 -4.70 3.13 -10.59
N ILE A 85 -4.35 1.90 -10.98
CA ILE A 85 -3.23 1.17 -10.35
C ILE A 85 -1.92 1.91 -10.58
N ILE A 86 -1.67 2.42 -11.79
CA ILE A 86 -0.45 3.19 -12.09
C ILE A 86 -0.35 4.42 -11.17
N GLU A 87 -1.43 5.17 -11.05
CA GLU A 87 -1.48 6.36 -10.19
C GLU A 87 -1.31 6.02 -8.71
N ASP A 88 -1.98 4.96 -8.22
CA ASP A 88 -1.80 4.46 -6.85
C ASP A 88 -0.32 4.09 -6.59
N MET A 89 0.35 3.39 -7.52
CA MET A 89 1.75 2.98 -7.37
C MET A 89 2.73 4.16 -7.39
N VAL A 90 2.50 5.15 -8.26
CA VAL A 90 3.31 6.38 -8.29
C VAL A 90 3.21 7.11 -6.96
N ASN A 91 2.00 7.32 -6.45
CA ASN A 91 1.77 7.98 -5.17
C ASN A 91 2.40 7.23 -3.98
N GLU A 92 2.29 5.89 -3.95
CA GLU A 92 2.87 5.07 -2.87
C GLU A 92 4.40 5.10 -2.85
N VAL A 93 5.02 5.10 -4.03
CA VAL A 93 6.48 4.94 -4.18
C VAL A 93 7.21 6.27 -4.08
N VAL A 94 6.60 7.35 -4.60
CA VAL A 94 7.15 8.71 -4.58
C VAL A 94 6.91 9.37 -3.23
N GLY A 95 5.84 9.00 -2.51
CA GLY A 95 5.62 9.43 -1.12
C GLY A 95 5.19 10.90 -0.96
N PHE A 96 5.18 11.70 -2.02
CA PHE A 96 4.53 13.00 -2.07
C PHE A 96 3.17 12.82 -2.73
N GLY A 97 2.13 12.69 -1.91
CA GLY A 97 0.75 12.63 -2.39
C GLY A 97 0.28 13.96 -3.02
N PRO A 98 -1.00 14.35 -2.91
CA PRO A 98 -1.67 15.42 -3.68
C PRO A 98 -1.16 16.88 -3.47
N ILE A 99 0.06 17.06 -2.96
CA ILE A 99 0.75 18.34 -2.73
C ILE A 99 1.67 18.75 -3.89
N THR A 100 1.97 17.89 -4.86
CA THR A 100 2.70 18.29 -6.09
C THR A 100 2.07 19.52 -6.79
N PRO A 101 0.73 19.63 -6.97
CA PRO A 101 0.15 20.85 -7.53
C PRO A 101 0.20 22.07 -6.59
N LEU A 102 0.43 21.89 -5.29
CA LEU A 102 0.59 22.98 -4.32
C LEU A 102 2.04 23.48 -4.22
N ILE A 103 3.01 22.72 -4.73
CA ILE A 103 4.44 23.10 -4.80
C ILE A 103 4.75 23.80 -6.13
N ASN A 104 4.08 23.40 -7.22
CA ASN A 104 4.23 24.05 -8.53
C ASN A 104 3.39 25.33 -8.68
N ASP A 105 2.67 25.76 -7.64
CA ASP A 105 1.99 27.06 -7.58
C ASP A 105 2.94 28.09 -6.92
N ASP A 106 4.11 28.27 -7.53
CA ASP A 106 4.86 29.51 -7.39
C ASP A 106 4.18 30.53 -8.31
N THR A 107 3.59 31.56 -7.71
CA THR A 107 2.99 32.77 -8.33
C THR A 107 3.59 33.21 -9.67
#